data_AF-A0A3S1NZM2-F1
#
_entry.id   AF-A0A3S1NZM2-F1
#
_cell.length_a   1.000
_cell.length_b   1.000
_cell.length_c   1.000
_cell.angle_alpha   90.00
_cell.angle_beta   90.00
_cell.angle_gamma   90.00
#
_symmetry.space_group_name_H-M   'P 1'
#
loop_
_entity.id
_entity.type
_entity.pdbx_description
1 polymer ?
#
loop_
_entity_poly.entity_id
_entity_poly.type
_entity_poly.pdbx_seq_one_letter_code
_entity_poly.pdbx_strand_id
1 'polypeptide(L)'
;MSTDIRLYMFQTGQIRQKEVDIKLGYSQDEFFTPIPWYLIVHPKGNIVIDGGTAVEAARDPVGWWGDTTKKYYPIMDPEEGCVNQLGKIGMKPDDIKFVLHSHLHLDHSGACGNFPKARHLVQ
;
A
#
# COMPACT_ATOMS: atom_id res chain seq x y z
N MET A 1 -25.52 15.12 -6.82
CA MET A 1 -24.21 14.46 -6.58
C MET A 1 -24.53 13.03 -6.19
N SER A 2 -23.89 12.02 -6.79
CA SER A 2 -24.15 10.61 -6.46
C SER A 2 -23.93 10.38 -4.96
N THR A 3 -24.89 9.72 -4.33
CA THR A 3 -24.86 9.29 -2.92
C THR A 3 -24.20 7.93 -2.75
N ASP A 4 -23.70 7.34 -3.83
CA ASP A 4 -23.26 5.95 -3.84
C ASP A 4 -21.88 5.82 -3.21
N ILE A 5 -21.76 4.80 -2.36
CA ILE A 5 -20.49 4.40 -1.77
C ILE A 5 -19.87 3.38 -2.71
N ARG A 6 -18.60 3.58 -3.07
CA ARG A 6 -17.84 2.64 -3.92
C ARG A 6 -16.57 2.22 -3.20
N LEU A 7 -16.25 0.93 -3.31
CA LEU A 7 -14.99 0.35 -2.88
C LEU A 7 -14.20 -0.05 -4.13
N TYR A 8 -12.93 0.38 -4.17
CA TYR A 8 -11.95 -0.06 -5.16
C TYR A 8 -10.87 -0.85 -4.44
N MET A 9 -10.46 -1.96 -5.05
CA MET A 9 -9.38 -2.83 -4.57
C MET A 9 -8.21 -2.70 -5.54
N PHE A 10 -7.05 -2.37 -5.01
CA PHE A 10 -5.81 -2.22 -5.76
C PHE A 10 -4.71 -3.08 -5.14
N GLN A 11 -3.59 -3.17 -5.83
CA GLN A 11 -2.39 -3.88 -5.38
C GLN A 11 -1.15 -3.05 -5.72
N THR A 12 -0.16 -3.05 -4.83
CA THR A 12 1.17 -2.44 -5.02
C THR A 12 2.23 -3.55 -5.07
N GLY A 13 2.18 -4.39 -6.11
CA GLY A 13 3.07 -5.54 -6.26
C GLY A 13 2.93 -6.60 -5.17
N GLN A 14 4.05 -7.27 -4.88
CA GLN A 14 4.15 -8.38 -3.94
C GLN A 14 5.42 -8.25 -3.09
N ILE A 15 5.46 -8.94 -1.94
CA ILE A 15 6.70 -9.18 -1.20
C ILE A 15 7.10 -10.64 -1.39
N ARG A 16 8.38 -10.86 -1.70
CA ARG A 16 9.02 -12.16 -1.68
C ARG A 16 9.67 -12.39 -0.33
N GLN A 17 9.33 -13.50 0.31
CA GLN A 17 9.92 -13.99 1.55
C GLN A 17 9.88 -15.52 1.57
N LYS A 18 10.15 -16.13 2.73
CA LYS A 18 9.98 -17.57 2.89
C LYS A 18 8.58 -17.92 3.36
N GLU A 19 8.06 -19.07 2.96
CA GLU A 19 6.71 -19.51 3.35
C GLU A 19 6.55 -19.64 4.87
N VAL A 20 7.59 -20.07 5.59
CA VAL A 20 7.63 -20.12 7.07
C VAL A 20 7.31 -18.79 7.74
N ASP A 21 7.58 -17.66 7.08
CA ASP A 21 7.32 -16.32 7.63
C ASP A 21 5.84 -15.94 7.61
N ILE A 22 5.02 -16.67 6.82
CA ILE A 22 3.58 -16.46 6.69
C ILE A 22 2.79 -17.64 7.25
N LYS A 23 3.22 -18.87 6.91
CA LYS A 23 2.64 -20.13 7.36
C LYS A 23 3.57 -20.78 8.38
N LEU A 24 3.38 -20.40 9.65
CA LEU A 24 4.22 -20.77 10.79
C LEU A 24 4.71 -22.23 10.74
N GLY A 25 5.99 -22.41 10.40
CA GLY A 25 6.69 -23.70 10.39
C GLY A 25 6.50 -24.57 9.14
N TYR A 26 5.90 -24.07 8.06
CA TYR A 26 5.53 -24.90 6.90
C TYR A 26 6.70 -25.29 5.99
N SER A 27 7.37 -24.33 5.33
CA SER A 27 8.51 -24.62 4.44
C SER A 27 9.52 -23.46 4.39
N GLN A 28 10.73 -23.73 3.89
CA GLN A 28 11.75 -22.70 3.62
C GLN A 28 11.69 -22.15 2.19
N ASP A 29 10.70 -22.58 1.40
CA ASP A 29 10.54 -22.21 -0.01
C ASP A 29 10.10 -20.75 -0.16
N GLU A 30 10.24 -20.20 -1.37
CA GLU A 30 9.78 -18.84 -1.65
C GLU A 30 8.25 -18.74 -1.56
N PHE A 31 7.79 -17.64 -0.98
CA PHE A 31 6.38 -17.26 -0.91
C PHE A 31 6.23 -15.80 -1.32
N PHE A 32 5.19 -15.51 -2.10
CA PHE A 32 4.91 -14.19 -2.64
C PHE A 32 3.58 -13.69 -2.08
N THR A 33 3.64 -12.72 -1.17
CA THR A 33 2.44 -12.10 -0.58
C THR A 33 2.00 -10.92 -1.43
N PRO A 34 0.78 -10.89 -2.00
CA PRO A 34 0.25 -9.70 -2.65
C PRO A 34 0.03 -8.58 -1.62
N ILE A 35 0.33 -7.33 -1.99
CA ILE A 35 0.19 -6.18 -1.10
C ILE A 35 -1.03 -5.35 -1.53
N PRO A 36 -2.20 -5.55 -0.91
CA PRO A 36 -3.41 -4.82 -1.27
C PRO A 36 -3.44 -3.44 -0.62
N TRP A 37 -4.20 -2.55 -1.23
CA TRP A 37 -4.70 -1.32 -0.61
C TRP A 37 -6.06 -0.97 -1.20
N TYR A 38 -6.79 -0.08 -0.54
CA TYR A 38 -8.18 0.18 -0.90
C TYR A 38 -8.49 1.67 -0.97
N LEU A 39 -9.45 2.00 -1.83
CA LEU A 39 -10.07 3.32 -1.88
C LEU A 39 -11.57 3.18 -1.64
N ILE A 40 -12.08 3.91 -0.66
CA ILE A 40 -13.50 4.13 -0.48
C ILE A 40 -13.83 5.53 -1.01
N VAL A 41 -14.70 5.59 -2.01
CA VAL A 41 -15.34 6.83 -2.44
C VAL A 41 -16.63 6.97 -1.65
N HIS A 42 -16.70 8.03 -0.84
CA HIS A 42 -17.83 8.26 0.06
C HIS A 42 -18.32 9.70 -0.08
N PRO A 43 -19.63 9.98 0.00
CA PRO A 43 -20.19 11.35 -0.04
C PRO A 43 -19.66 12.32 1.03
N LYS A 44 -18.89 11.83 2.01
CA LYS A 44 -18.30 12.62 3.11
C LYS A 44 -16.80 12.84 2.94
N GLY A 45 -16.20 12.34 1.85
CA GLY A 45 -14.78 12.41 1.53
C GLY A 45 -14.19 11.03 1.25
N ASN A 46 -13.20 10.99 0.36
CA ASN A 46 -12.54 9.76 -0.04
C ASN A 46 -11.58 9.27 1.06
N ILE A 47 -11.46 7.95 1.16
CA ILE A 47 -10.65 7.27 2.18
C ILE A 47 -9.70 6.33 1.46
N VAL A 48 -8.40 6.47 1.70
CA VAL A 48 -7.42 5.43 1.39
C VAL A 48 -7.29 4.53 2.62
N ILE A 49 -7.42 3.22 2.44
CA ILE A 49 -7.12 2.23 3.48
C ILE A 49 -5.83 1.54 3.07
N ASP A 50 -4.80 1.76 3.87
CA ASP A 50 -3.40 1.44 3.59
C ASP A 50 -2.89 2.10 2.29
N GLY A 51 -1.60 2.43 2.26
CA GLY A 51 -0.90 3.01 1.12
C GLY A 51 -0.08 2.01 0.32
N GLY A 52 -0.09 0.73 0.73
CA GLY A 52 0.72 -0.32 0.12
C GLY A 52 2.22 -0.11 0.29
N THR A 53 2.99 -0.68 -0.63
CA THR A 53 4.46 -0.56 -0.72
C THR A 53 4.86 0.80 -1.28
N ALA A 54 5.92 1.41 -0.71
CA ALA A 54 6.45 2.69 -1.18
C ALA A 54 7.06 2.57 -2.59
N VAL A 55 6.85 3.58 -3.44
CA VAL A 55 7.43 3.62 -4.80
C VAL A 55 8.96 3.68 -4.73
N GLU A 56 9.50 4.31 -3.70
CA GLU A 56 10.92 4.36 -3.39
C GLU A 56 11.47 2.95 -3.13
N ALA A 57 10.72 2.09 -2.43
CA ALA A 57 11.08 0.69 -2.22
C ALA A 57 11.07 -0.13 -3.50
N ALA A 58 10.23 0.23 -4.48
CA ALA A 58 10.23 -0.41 -5.80
C ALA A 58 11.46 -0.02 -6.63
N ARG A 59 11.95 1.22 -6.48
CA ARG A 59 13.11 1.75 -7.24
C ARG A 59 14.45 1.37 -6.63
N ASP A 60 14.55 1.46 -5.30
CA ASP A 60 15.74 1.12 -4.53
C ASP A 60 15.33 0.38 -3.25
N PRO A 61 15.04 -0.93 -3.36
CA PRO A 61 14.63 -1.73 -2.21
C PRO A 61 15.62 -1.65 -1.05
N VAL A 62 16.92 -1.76 -1.34
CA VAL A 62 17.97 -1.82 -0.31
C VAL A 62 18.20 -0.44 0.30
N GLY A 63 18.21 0.63 -0.49
CA GLY A 63 18.33 1.98 0.03
C GLY A 63 17.13 2.43 0.87
N TRP A 64 15.93 1.94 0.58
CA TRP A 64 14.72 2.34 1.29
C TRP A 64 14.37 1.45 2.49
N TRP A 65 14.48 0.13 2.36
CA TRP A 65 14.13 -0.83 3.43
C TRP A 65 15.35 -1.41 4.17
N GLY A 66 16.56 -1.15 3.69
CA GLY A 66 17.79 -1.58 4.32
C GLY A 66 17.85 -3.09 4.49
N ASP A 67 18.32 -3.52 5.67
CA ASP A 67 18.51 -4.92 6.01
C ASP A 67 17.22 -5.74 6.02
N THR A 68 16.05 -5.10 6.06
CA THR A 68 14.76 -5.78 5.94
C THR A 68 14.65 -6.55 4.63
N THR A 69 15.28 -6.05 3.55
CA THR A 69 15.31 -6.71 2.23
C THR A 69 15.97 -8.09 2.22
N LYS A 70 16.80 -8.39 3.23
CA LYS A 70 17.40 -9.72 3.39
C LYS A 70 16.35 -10.78 3.72
N LYS A 71 15.20 -10.37 4.26
CA LYS A 71 14.09 -11.25 4.64
C LYS A 71 12.83 -11.01 3.80
N TYR A 72 12.48 -9.75 3.57
CA TYR A 72 11.28 -9.33 2.84
C TYR A 72 11.68 -8.44 1.67
N TYR A 73 11.58 -8.95 0.45
CA TYR A 73 12.02 -8.23 -0.75
C TYR A 73 10.81 -7.74 -1.57
N PRO A 74 10.65 -6.42 -1.81
CA PRO A 74 9.54 -5.92 -2.60
C PRO A 74 9.75 -6.22 -4.09
N ILE A 75 8.68 -6.68 -4.74
CA ILE A 75 8.61 -6.89 -6.19
C ILE A 75 7.39 -6.11 -6.68
N MET A 76 7.65 -4.94 -7.26
CA MET A 76 6.62 -3.97 -7.61
C MET A 76 7.11 -3.11 -8.77
N ASP A 77 6.25 -2.87 -9.76
CA ASP A 77 6.45 -1.79 -10.72
C ASP A 77 6.09 -0.45 -10.05
N PRO A 78 6.94 0.59 -10.11
CA PRO A 78 6.60 1.93 -9.62
C PRO A 78 5.21 2.46 -10.04
N GLU A 79 4.71 2.08 -11.22
CA GLU A 79 3.39 2.43 -11.72
C GLU A 79 2.23 1.78 -10.96
N GLU A 80 2.50 0.76 -10.14
CA GLU A 80 1.54 0.16 -9.21
C GLU A 80 1.38 0.97 -7.91
N GLY A 81 2.20 2.00 -7.69
CA GLY A 81 2.15 2.85 -6.50
C GLY A 81 0.79 3.49 -6.28
N CYS A 82 0.37 3.60 -5.02
CA CYS A 82 -0.96 4.10 -4.64
C CYS A 82 -1.32 5.44 -5.32
N VAL A 83 -0.43 6.44 -5.28
CA VAL A 83 -0.64 7.75 -5.93
C VAL A 83 -0.76 7.62 -7.45
N ASN A 84 0.05 6.77 -8.07
CA ASN A 84 0.04 6.55 -9.53
C ASN A 84 -1.28 5.89 -9.96
N GLN A 85 -1.75 4.90 -9.20
CA GLN A 85 -3.03 4.23 -9.42
C GLN A 85 -4.24 5.15 -9.19
N LEU A 86 -4.20 6.02 -8.17
CA LEU A 86 -5.20 7.08 -8.00
C LEU A 86 -5.24 8.01 -9.23
N GLY A 87 -4.07 8.38 -9.77
CA GLY A 87 -3.97 9.18 -10.98
C GLY A 87 -4.63 8.53 -12.20
N LYS A 88 -4.52 7.21 -12.36
CA LYS A 88 -5.13 6.44 -13.46
C LYS A 88 -6.67 6.48 -13.45
N ILE A 89 -7.28 6.73 -12.29
CA ILE A 89 -8.73 6.91 -12.15
C ILE A 89 -9.15 8.39 -12.01
N GLY A 90 -8.22 9.32 -12.30
CA GLY A 90 -8.49 10.75 -12.29
C GLY A 90 -8.54 11.38 -10.90
N MET A 91 -7.99 10.73 -9.87
CA MET A 91 -7.90 11.27 -8.51
C MET A 91 -6.52 11.83 -8.20
N LYS A 92 -6.48 12.89 -7.39
CA LYS A 92 -5.27 13.50 -6.86
C LYS A 92 -5.13 13.17 -5.37
N PRO A 93 -3.92 13.19 -4.81
CA PRO A 93 -3.75 13.00 -3.36
C PRO A 93 -4.56 13.99 -2.51
N ASP A 94 -4.75 15.22 -3.01
CA ASP A 94 -5.58 16.25 -2.37
C ASP A 94 -7.08 15.91 -2.29
N ASP A 95 -7.56 14.96 -3.09
CA ASP A 95 -8.95 14.50 -3.06
C ASP A 95 -9.21 13.50 -1.91
N ILE A 96 -8.15 13.05 -1.23
CA ILE A 96 -8.22 12.11 -0.11
C ILE A 96 -8.41 12.86 1.20
N LYS A 97 -9.50 12.55 1.90
CA LYS A 97 -9.85 13.19 3.17
C LYS A 97 -9.30 12.42 4.37
N PHE A 98 -9.24 11.10 4.27
CA PHE A 98 -8.74 10.23 5.32
C PHE A 98 -7.77 9.19 4.77
N VAL A 99 -6.72 8.91 5.54
CA VAL A 99 -5.89 7.73 5.35
C VAL A 99 -6.06 6.87 6.59
N LEU A 100 -6.66 5.70 6.43
CA LEU A 100 -6.82 4.72 7.48
C LEU A 100 -5.69 3.71 7.37
N HIS A 101 -4.82 3.68 8.37
CA HIS A 101 -3.80 2.65 8.48
C HIS A 101 -4.36 1.49 9.28
N SER A 102 -4.41 0.30 8.69
CA SER A 102 -4.71 -0.93 9.44
C SER A 102 -3.65 -1.16 10.52
N HIS A 103 -2.38 -0.89 10.18
CA HIS A 103 -1.22 -0.82 11.05
C HIS A 103 -0.06 -0.14 10.29
N LEU A 104 1.14 -0.08 10.88
CA LEU A 104 2.27 0.73 10.38
C LEU A 104 3.45 -0.10 9.87
N HIS A 105 3.22 -1.32 9.37
CA HIS A 105 4.28 -2.00 8.63
C HIS A 105 4.57 -1.31 7.29
N LEU A 106 5.78 -1.54 6.80
CA LEU A 106 6.38 -0.93 5.60
C LEU A 106 5.58 -1.15 4.31
N ASP A 107 4.78 -2.20 4.26
CA ASP A 107 3.94 -2.65 3.15
C ASP A 107 2.49 -2.14 3.26
N HIS A 108 2.14 -1.49 4.36
CA HIS A 108 0.86 -0.82 4.56
C HIS A 108 1.00 0.71 4.53
N SER A 109 2.15 1.24 4.94
CA SER A 109 2.35 2.68 5.16
C SER A 109 3.15 3.38 4.05
N GLY A 110 3.45 2.70 2.94
CA GLY A 110 4.37 3.18 1.91
C GLY A 110 3.98 4.51 1.25
N ALA A 111 2.68 4.78 1.10
CA ALA A 111 2.18 6.05 0.56
C ALA A 111 1.77 7.09 1.62
N CYS A 112 2.04 6.84 2.91
CA CYS A 112 1.56 7.69 4.02
C CYS A 112 1.97 9.17 3.85
N GLY A 113 3.21 9.42 3.39
CA GLY A 113 3.72 10.78 3.20
C GLY A 113 3.13 11.55 2.02
N ASN A 114 2.28 10.93 1.21
CA ASN A 114 1.80 11.52 -0.05
C ASN A 114 0.44 12.23 0.06
N PHE A 115 -0.22 12.20 1.23
CA PHE A 115 -1.57 12.75 1.41
C PHE A 115 -1.59 13.93 2.41
N PRO A 116 -0.99 15.09 2.07
CA PRO A 116 -0.73 16.18 3.02
C PRO A 116 -1.98 16.85 3.61
N LYS A 117 -3.15 16.68 2.98
CA LYS A 117 -4.45 17.24 3.44
C LYS A 117 -5.33 16.21 4.16
N ALA A 118 -4.94 14.94 4.16
CA ALA A 118 -5.73 13.89 4.77
C ALA A 118 -5.53 13.87 6.29
N ARG A 119 -6.58 13.47 7.02
CA ARG A 119 -6.43 13.04 8.41
C ARG A 119 -6.00 11.59 8.43
N HIS A 120 -4.85 11.32 9.03
CA HIS A 120 -4.35 9.96 9.24
C HIS A 120 -4.95 9.36 10.52
N LEU A 121 -5.42 8.13 10.43
CA LEU A 121 -6.05 7.37 11.51
C LEU A 121 -5.29 6.05 11.69
N VAL A 122 -4.94 5.72 12.93
CA VAL A 122 -4.26 4.49 13.33
C VAL A 122 -4.60 4.19 14.80
N GLN A 123 -4.56 2.92 15.21
CA GLN A 123 -4.75 2.48 16.60
C GLN A 123 -3.43 2.52 17.39
#